data_AF-A0A0J6WX78-F1
#
_entry.id   AF-A0A0J6WX78-F1
#
_cell.length_a   1.000
_cell.length_b   1.000
_cell.length_c   1.000
_cell.angle_alpha   90.00
_cell.angle_beta   90.00
_cell.angle_gamma   90.00
#
_symmetry.space_group_name_H-M   'P 1'
#
loop_
_entity.id
_entity.type
_entity.pdbx_description
1 polymer ?
#
loop_
_entity_poly.entity_id
_entity_poly.type
_entity_poly.pdbx_seq_one_letter_code
_entity_poly.pdbx_strand_id
1 'polypeptide(L)'
;MAMIQNTYLKDLLSSIMYTDTVTVTRQMPTIDEEGADGYKPVDVYVNIPCKLSQYGKELESNQEDRAFKLRTDLRLCMDPKYKVLPNDIMTVCHEDQTFVLYAAQPFCYEDHQEISVRRREEA
;
A
#
# COMPACT_ATOMS: atom_id res chain seq x y z
N MET A 1 -1.39 -34.11 -2.17
CA MET A 1 -1.66 -33.68 -3.57
C MET A 1 -2.52 -32.41 -3.65
N ALA A 2 -3.63 -32.29 -2.90
CA ALA A 2 -4.49 -31.09 -2.95
C ALA A 2 -3.79 -29.77 -2.54
N MET A 3 -2.91 -29.79 -1.53
CA MET A 3 -2.16 -28.58 -1.10
C MET A 3 -1.22 -28.02 -2.17
N ILE A 4 -0.53 -28.91 -2.91
CA ILE A 4 0.41 -28.51 -3.97
C ILE A 4 -0.33 -27.81 -5.12
N GLN A 5 -1.53 -28.27 -5.44
CA GLN A 5 -2.36 -27.68 -6.49
C GLN A 5 -2.91 -26.31 -6.09
N ASN A 6 -3.25 -26.10 -4.81
CA ASN A 6 -3.75 -24.82 -4.31
C ASN A 6 -2.64 -23.74 -4.31
N THR A 7 -1.44 -24.07 -3.82
CA THR A 7 -0.31 -23.13 -3.83
C THR A 7 0.06 -22.71 -5.26
N TYR A 8 0.13 -23.66 -6.20
CA TYR A 8 0.43 -23.35 -7.60
C TYR A 8 -0.61 -22.40 -8.22
N LEU A 9 -1.90 -22.62 -7.99
CA LEU A 9 -2.96 -21.76 -8.51
C LEU A 9 -2.92 -20.36 -7.89
N LYS A 10 -2.61 -20.26 -6.59
CA LYS A 10 -2.44 -18.98 -5.91
C LYS A 10 -1.28 -18.19 -6.50
N ASP A 11 -0.12 -18.83 -6.67
CA ASP A 11 1.07 -18.18 -7.23
C ASP A 11 0.83 -17.73 -8.68
N LEU A 12 0.16 -18.56 -9.48
CA LEU A 12 -0.23 -18.20 -10.85
C LEU A 12 -1.16 -17.00 -10.86
N LEU A 13 -2.19 -16.99 -10.00
CA LEU A 13 -3.14 -15.87 -9.90
C LEU A 13 -2.43 -14.58 -9.46
N SER A 14 -1.55 -14.65 -8.46
CA SER A 14 -0.75 -13.51 -8.02
C SER A 14 0.13 -12.97 -9.16
N SER A 15 0.74 -13.83 -9.97
CA SER A 15 1.61 -13.41 -11.08
C SER A 15 0.87 -12.62 -12.18
N ILE A 16 -0.43 -12.85 -12.36
CA ILE A 16 -1.24 -12.15 -13.36
C ILE A 16 -2.00 -10.94 -12.78
N MET A 17 -2.26 -10.93 -11.47
CA MET A 17 -2.99 -9.84 -10.82
C MET A 17 -2.09 -8.75 -10.27
N TYR A 18 -0.89 -9.08 -9.80
CA TYR A 18 0.06 -8.13 -9.21
C TYR A 18 1.08 -7.69 -10.26
N THR A 19 0.66 -6.76 -11.10
CA THR A 19 1.48 -6.18 -12.18
C THR A 19 2.39 -5.04 -11.71
N ASP A 20 2.16 -4.54 -10.49
CA ASP A 20 2.90 -3.42 -9.91
C ASP A 20 3.86 -3.94 -8.84
N THR A 21 4.78 -3.06 -8.40
CA THR A 21 5.62 -3.34 -7.23
C THR A 21 5.55 -2.23 -6.21
N VAL A 22 5.71 -2.58 -4.94
CA VAL A 22 5.74 -1.61 -3.84
C VAL A 22 6.92 -1.84 -2.91
N THR A 23 7.56 -0.75 -2.53
CA THR A 23 8.50 -0.69 -1.41
C THR A 23 7.81 -0.03 -0.23
N VAL A 24 7.84 -0.69 0.93
CA VAL A 24 7.21 -0.24 2.17
C VAL A 24 8.29 0.31 3.08
N THR A 25 8.19 1.58 3.41
CA THR A 25 9.11 2.28 4.31
C THR A 25 8.38 2.66 5.60
N ARG A 26 8.99 2.37 6.75
CA ARG A 26 8.43 2.61 8.08
C ARG A 26 9.34 3.50 8.90
N GLN A 27 8.75 4.42 9.65
CA GLN A 27 9.48 5.15 10.70
C GLN A 27 9.76 4.20 11.86
N MET A 28 11.03 3.83 12.05
CA MET A 28 11.46 2.94 13.12
C MET A 28 12.24 3.72 14.18
N PRO A 29 12.06 3.39 15.47
CA PRO A 29 12.83 4.00 16.54
C PRO A 29 14.32 3.66 16.36
N THR A 30 15.17 4.65 16.60
CA THR A 30 16.62 4.54 16.53
C THR A 30 17.24 5.34 17.65
N ILE A 31 18.47 4.98 18.04
CA ILE A 31 19.27 5.76 18.97
C ILE A 31 20.35 6.45 18.13
N ASP A 32 20.50 7.75 18.30
CA ASP A 32 21.55 8.51 17.61
C ASP A 32 22.93 8.34 18.28
N GLU A 33 23.95 8.95 17.69
CA GLU A 33 25.33 8.85 18.20
C GLU A 33 25.50 9.50 19.59
N GLU A 34 24.57 10.35 19.99
CA GLU A 34 24.54 11.05 21.28
C GLU A 34 23.67 10.32 22.32
N GLY A 35 23.06 9.20 21.95
CA GLY A 35 22.24 8.37 22.83
C GLY A 35 20.78 8.83 22.97
N ALA A 36 20.30 9.75 22.13
CA ALA A 36 18.92 10.23 22.14
C ALA A 36 18.01 9.39 21.25
N ASP A 37 16.74 9.29 21.66
CA ASP A 37 15.69 8.61 20.89
C ASP A 37 15.30 9.42 19.65
N GLY A 38 15.34 8.77 18.50
CA GLY A 38 14.91 9.32 17.22
C GLY A 38 14.08 8.33 16.41
N TYR A 39 13.62 8.78 15.25
CA TYR A 39 12.97 7.93 14.25
C TYR A 39 13.69 8.08 12.91
N LYS A 40 13.88 6.97 12.21
CA LYS A 40 14.42 6.96 10.86
C LYS A 40 13.53 6.13 9.93
N PRO A 41 13.36 6.55 8.66
CA PRO A 41 12.71 5.74 7.65
C PRO A 41 13.58 4.51 7.34
N VAL A 42 12.99 3.32 7.43
CA VAL A 42 13.62 2.05 7.09
C VAL A 42 12.72 1.30 6.12
N ASP A 43 13.29 0.83 5.02
CA ASP A 43 12.59 -0.03 4.07
C ASP A 43 12.40 -1.41 4.71
N VAL A 44 11.16 -1.72 5.09
CA VAL A 44 10.81 -2.99 5.74
C VAL A 44 10.54 -4.08 4.71
N TYR A 45 10.04 -3.71 3.54
CA TYR A 45 9.86 -4.62 2.39
C TYR A 45 10.20 -3.87 1.10
N VAL A 46 10.87 -4.55 0.17
CA VAL A 46 11.39 -3.93 -1.06
C VAL A 46 10.88 -4.67 -2.29
N ASN A 47 10.36 -3.92 -3.27
CA ASN A 47 9.90 -4.42 -4.58
C ASN A 47 8.92 -5.61 -4.49
N ILE A 48 7.95 -5.51 -3.59
CA ILE A 48 6.94 -6.55 -3.39
C ILE A 48 5.85 -6.46 -4.47
N PRO A 49 5.42 -7.59 -5.08
CA PRO A 49 4.30 -7.58 -6.01
C PRO A 49 3.03 -7.05 -5.35
N CYS A 50 2.37 -6.10 -6.02
CA CYS A 50 1.09 -5.56 -5.61
C CYS A 50 0.23 -5.19 -6.83
N LYS A 51 -0.98 -4.74 -6.57
CA LYS A 51 -1.85 -4.10 -7.56
C LYS A 51 -2.36 -2.77 -7.02
N LEU A 52 -2.05 -1.68 -7.70
CA LEU A 52 -2.64 -0.38 -7.44
C LEU A 52 -3.88 -0.22 -8.32
N SER A 53 -4.97 0.25 -7.73
CA SER A 53 -6.22 0.50 -8.43
C SER A 53 -6.89 1.75 -7.91
N GLN A 54 -7.66 2.41 -8.75
CA GLN A 54 -8.58 3.46 -8.30
C GLN A 54 -9.82 2.81 -7.69
N TYR A 55 -10.23 3.27 -6.51
CA TYR A 55 -11.42 2.79 -5.81
C TYR A 55 -12.32 3.98 -5.49
N GLY A 56 -13.65 3.80 -5.57
CA GLY A 56 -14.60 4.87 -5.29
C GLY A 56 -14.49 6.04 -6.27
N LYS A 57 -15.07 5.90 -7.47
CA LYS A 57 -15.55 7.07 -8.22
C LYS A 57 -16.92 7.44 -7.69
N GLU A 58 -17.01 7.83 -6.43
CA GLU A 58 -18.15 8.63 -6.03
C GLU A 58 -17.80 10.08 -6.33
N LEU A 59 -18.55 10.67 -7.27
CA LEU A 59 -18.76 12.11 -7.33
C LEU A 59 -19.47 12.48 -6.01
N GLU A 60 -18.73 12.52 -4.90
CA GLU A 60 -19.24 13.20 -3.72
C GLU A 60 -19.31 14.68 -4.07
N SER A 61 -20.46 15.09 -4.62
CA SER A 61 -20.87 16.49 -4.67
C SER A 61 -21.21 16.94 -3.25
N ASN A 62 -20.22 16.95 -2.36
CA ASN A 62 -20.34 17.73 -1.15
C ASN A 62 -20.34 19.19 -1.61
N GLN A 63 -21.54 19.79 -1.66
CA GLN A 63 -21.73 21.23 -1.78
C GLN A 63 -21.19 21.88 -0.49
N GLU A 64 -19.89 21.89 -0.32
CA GLU A 64 -19.23 22.91 0.47
C GLU A 64 -18.76 24.00 -0.48
N ASP A 65 -19.27 25.20 -0.26
CA ASP A 65 -18.96 26.39 -1.03
C ASP A 65 -17.44 26.58 -1.15
N ARG A 66 -16.91 26.27 -2.34
CA ARG A 66 -15.62 26.71 -2.95
C ARG A 66 -14.42 25.77 -2.98
N ALA A 67 -14.54 24.46 -2.83
CA ALA A 67 -13.46 23.56 -3.25
C ALA A 67 -13.95 22.21 -3.79
N PHE A 68 -13.87 22.02 -5.11
CA PHE A 68 -13.89 20.69 -5.71
C PHE A 68 -12.63 19.94 -5.25
N LYS A 69 -12.71 19.18 -4.15
CA LYS A 69 -11.66 18.23 -3.79
C LYS A 69 -11.91 16.94 -4.56
N LEU A 70 -11.23 16.76 -5.68
CA LEU A 70 -11.16 15.49 -6.37
C LEU A 70 -10.30 14.53 -5.53
N ARG A 71 -10.89 13.90 -4.51
CA ARG A 71 -10.19 12.89 -3.71
C ARG A 71 -10.06 11.64 -4.57
N THR A 72 -8.84 11.29 -4.96
CA THR A 72 -8.60 10.04 -5.68
C THR A 72 -8.30 8.98 -4.65
N ASP A 73 -9.32 8.29 -4.16
CA ASP A 73 -9.10 7.16 -3.27
C ASP A 73 -8.46 6.01 -4.08
N LEU A 74 -7.21 5.71 -3.73
CA LEU A 74 -6.46 4.61 -4.33
C LEU A 74 -6.50 3.42 -3.36
N ARG A 75 -6.50 2.23 -3.93
CA ARG A 75 -6.45 0.98 -3.19
C ARG A 75 -5.32 0.10 -3.70
N LEU A 76 -4.48 -0.32 -2.77
CA LEU A 76 -3.39 -1.25 -2.98
C LEU A 76 -3.80 -2.64 -2.48
N CYS A 77 -3.66 -3.65 -3.33
CA CYS A 77 -3.83 -5.05 -2.97
C CYS A 77 -2.47 -5.76 -2.96
N MET A 78 -2.19 -6.57 -1.93
CA MET A 78 -0.95 -7.37 -1.85
C MET A 78 -1.14 -8.65 -1.03
N ASP A 79 -0.13 -9.52 -1.01
CA ASP A 79 -0.15 -10.76 -0.21
C ASP A 79 -0.27 -10.44 1.30
N PRO A 80 -1.16 -11.12 2.06
CA PRO A 80 -1.41 -10.81 3.47
C PRO A 80 -0.23 -11.16 4.39
N LYS A 81 0.78 -11.90 3.90
CA LYS A 81 1.99 -12.22 4.68
C LYS A 81 2.83 -10.98 5.04
N TYR A 82 2.69 -9.89 4.27
CA TYR A 82 3.41 -8.65 4.52
C TYR A 82 2.64 -7.78 5.50
N LYS A 83 3.19 -7.58 6.70
CA LYS A 83 2.53 -6.77 7.73
C LYS A 83 2.72 -5.27 7.45
N VAL A 84 1.72 -4.66 6.81
CA VAL A 84 1.61 -3.20 6.63
C VAL A 84 0.95 -2.59 7.87
N LEU A 85 1.41 -1.40 8.26
CA LEU A 85 0.87 -0.62 9.38
C LEU A 85 0.36 0.73 8.87
N PRO A 86 -0.60 1.36 9.59
CA PRO A 86 -1.00 2.73 9.30
C PRO A 86 0.21 3.68 9.25
N ASN A 87 0.18 4.61 8.31
CA ASN A 87 1.24 5.58 8.01
C ASN A 87 2.55 4.99 7.46
N ASP A 88 2.59 3.70 7.12
CA ASP A 88 3.66 3.20 6.26
C ASP A 88 3.66 3.96 4.94
N ILE A 89 4.86 4.30 4.47
CA ILE A 89 5.07 4.96 3.19
C ILE A 89 5.17 3.87 2.13
N MET A 90 4.25 3.93 1.17
CA MET A 90 4.10 2.98 0.08
C MET A 90 4.63 3.62 -1.21
N THR A 91 5.85 3.26 -1.60
CA THR A 91 6.44 3.69 -2.88
C THR A 91 6.10 2.66 -3.95
N VAL A 92 5.11 2.96 -4.77
CA VAL A 92 4.55 2.05 -5.79
C VAL A 92 5.09 2.39 -7.16
N CYS A 93 5.63 1.40 -7.87
CA CYS A 93 5.96 1.48 -9.29
C CYS A 93 4.81 0.86 -10.09
N HIS A 94 4.08 1.70 -10.81
CA HIS A 94 2.97 1.32 -11.69
C HIS A 94 3.30 1.76 -13.11
N GLU A 95 3.54 0.80 -13.99
CA GLU A 95 4.12 1.05 -15.32
C GLU A 95 5.41 1.89 -15.21
N ASP A 96 5.48 3.02 -15.93
CA ASP A 96 6.63 3.94 -15.90
C ASP A 96 6.47 5.06 -14.84
N GLN A 97 5.51 4.94 -13.91
CA GLN A 97 5.20 5.95 -12.90
C GLN A 97 5.50 5.47 -11.49
N THR A 98 5.98 6.38 -10.65
CA THR A 98 6.20 6.14 -9.22
C THR A 98 5.25 6.98 -8.38
N PHE A 99 4.50 6.33 -7.49
CA PHE A 99 3.61 6.97 -6.53
C PHE A 99 4.14 6.82 -5.12
N VAL A 100 4.22 7.91 -4.36
CA VAL A 100 4.50 7.88 -2.91
C VAL A 100 3.19 8.11 -2.18
N LEU A 101 2.71 7.07 -1.51
CA LEU A 101 1.41 7.04 -0.85
C LEU A 101 1.56 6.66 0.62
N TYR A 102 0.54 6.93 1.42
CA TYR A 102 0.49 6.61 2.84
C TYR A 102 -0.61 5.59 3.09
N ALA A 103 -0.27 4.51 3.79
CA ALA A 103 -1.19 3.43 4.11
C ALA A 103 -2.19 3.84 5.19
N ALA A 104 -3.47 3.61 4.94
CA ALA A 104 -4.47 3.49 5.99
C ALA A 104 -4.39 2.09 6.66
N GLN A 105 -5.30 1.83 7.59
CA GLN A 105 -5.44 0.50 8.20
C GLN A 105 -5.73 -0.57 7.12
N PRO A 106 -4.90 -1.63 7.01
CA PRO A 106 -5.18 -2.73 6.09
C PRO A 106 -6.42 -3.53 6.48
N PHE A 107 -7.17 -3.99 5.48
CA PHE A 107 -8.23 -4.97 5.58
C PHE A 107 -7.73 -6.31 5.02
N CYS A 108 -7.57 -7.33 5.88
CA CYS A 108 -6.94 -8.59 5.51
C CYS A 108 -7.95 -9.70 5.22
N TYR A 109 -7.77 -10.38 4.09
CA TYR A 109 -8.38 -11.65 3.74
C TYR A 109 -7.34 -12.79 3.87
N GLU A 110 -7.75 -14.04 3.65
CA GLU A 110 -6.83 -15.19 3.68
C GLU A 110 -5.86 -15.21 2.48
N ASP A 111 -6.29 -14.68 1.35
CA ASP A 111 -5.60 -14.74 0.06
C ASP A 111 -4.90 -13.43 -0.30
N HIS A 112 -5.46 -12.28 0.10
CA HIS A 112 -4.94 -10.93 -0.15
C HIS A 112 -5.22 -9.99 1.03
N GLN A 113 -4.59 -8.83 1.06
CA GLN A 113 -5.00 -7.69 1.87
C GLN A 113 -5.31 -6.50 0.97
N GLU A 114 -6.27 -5.67 1.37
CA GLU A 114 -6.62 -4.41 0.74
C GLU A 114 -6.24 -3.23 1.63
N ILE A 115 -5.60 -2.22 1.06
CA ILE A 115 -5.09 -1.07 1.79
C ILE A 115 -5.53 0.19 1.04
N SER A 116 -6.36 1.02 1.67
CA SER A 116 -6.60 2.37 1.17
C SER A 116 -5.32 3.18 1.30
N VAL A 117 -4.89 3.81 0.22
CA VAL A 117 -3.64 4.57 0.15
C VAL A 117 -3.91 5.96 -0.41
N ARG A 118 -3.24 6.97 0.17
CA ARG A 118 -3.47 8.39 -0.19
C ARG A 118 -2.16 9.14 -0.36
N ARG A 119 -2.18 10.21 -1.16
CA ARG A 119 -1.07 11.16 -1.21
C ARG A 119 -0.99 11.92 0.13
N ARG A 120 0.20 12.38 0.51
CA ARG A 120 0.41 13.11 1.77
C ARG A 120 -0.53 14.31 1.96
N GLU A 121 -0.81 15.02 0.87
CA GLU A 121 -1.68 16.20 0.86
C GLU A 121 -3.16 15.85 1.13
N GLU A 122 -3.53 14.57 1.02
CA GLU A 122 -4.89 14.04 1.16
C GLU A 122 -5.05 13.05 2.33
N ALA A 123 -3.93 12.74 3.01
CA ALA A 123 -3.81 11.74 4.08
C ALA A 123 -4.40 12.24 5.40
#